data_AF-H3B1L8-F1
#
_entry.id   AF-H3B1L8-F1
#
_cell.length_a   1.000
_cell.length_b   1.000
_cell.length_c   1.000
_cell.angle_alpha   90.00
_cell.angle_beta   90.00
_cell.angle_gamma   90.00
#
_symmetry.space_group_name_H-M   'P 1'
#
loop_
_entity.id
_entity.type
_entity.pdbx_description
1 polymer ?
#
loop_
_entity_poly.entity_id
_entity_poly.type
_entity_poly.pdbx_seq_one_letter_code
_entity_poly.pdbx_strand_id
1 'polypeptide(L)'
;HGTKCAGEIAMEANNSFCGVGIAFHSKIGGVRLLDGYVTDAMEATALTYNNDYIDIYSCSWGPRDNGRTMAGPGRLTRKALRMGTKKGRNGKGSIFVWASGNGGMVNDHCGADGYVSSIYTIAIGAASHHGLPAFFGEPCPAIMAVTLTGS
;
A
#
# COMPACT_ATOMS: atom_id res chain seq x y z
N HIS A 1 -7.05 8.06 -8.27
CA HIS A 1 -6.59 7.39 -7.03
C HIS A 1 -5.25 7.94 -6.57
N GLY A 2 -4.13 7.64 -7.27
CA GLY A 2 -2.77 7.98 -6.82
C GLY A 2 -2.54 9.45 -6.41
N THR A 3 -3.12 10.43 -7.12
CA THR A 3 -3.01 11.85 -6.75
C THR A 3 -3.59 12.16 -5.36
N LYS A 4 -4.68 11.50 -4.97
CA LYS A 4 -5.27 11.67 -3.62
C LYS A 4 -4.31 11.13 -2.55
N CYS A 5 -3.81 9.90 -2.74
CA CYS A 5 -2.84 9.28 -1.83
C CYS A 5 -1.53 10.09 -1.72
N ALA A 6 -1.04 10.64 -2.83
CA ALA A 6 0.14 11.51 -2.83
C ALA A 6 -0.09 12.78 -2.00
N GLY A 7 -1.31 13.34 -2.05
CA GLY A 7 -1.70 14.50 -1.25
C GLY A 7 -1.71 14.21 0.24
N GLU A 8 -2.23 13.05 0.67
CA GLU A 8 -2.21 12.62 2.07
C GLU A 8 -0.78 12.59 2.65
N ILE A 9 0.20 12.19 1.83
CA ILE A 9 1.60 12.06 2.26
C ILE A 9 2.31 13.41 2.21
N ALA A 10 2.26 14.13 1.09
CA ALA A 10 3.20 15.21 0.79
C ALA A 10 2.57 16.44 0.13
N MET A 11 1.27 16.70 0.36
CA MET A 11 0.68 17.96 -0.07
C MET A 11 1.40 19.14 0.59
N GLU A 12 1.76 20.13 -0.22
CA GLU A 12 2.50 21.34 0.16
C GLU A 12 1.76 22.13 1.23
N ALA A 13 2.49 22.61 2.25
CA ALA A 13 1.93 23.42 3.33
C ALA A 13 1.98 24.92 3.01
N ASN A 14 1.18 25.73 3.71
CA ASN A 14 1.28 27.20 3.73
C ASN A 14 1.17 27.90 2.35
N ASN A 15 0.48 27.30 1.38
CA ASN A 15 0.31 27.85 0.02
C ASN A 15 -1.14 28.34 -0.27
N SER A 16 -2.02 28.34 0.75
CA SER A 16 -3.44 28.69 0.65
C SER A 16 -4.27 27.81 -0.32
N PHE A 17 -3.80 26.61 -0.65
CA PHE A 17 -4.47 25.69 -1.56
C PHE A 17 -4.73 24.32 -0.92
N CYS A 18 -6.00 23.91 -0.84
CA CYS A 18 -6.43 22.61 -0.30
C CYS A 18 -6.03 22.40 1.19
N GLY A 19 -5.22 21.38 1.49
CA GLY A 19 -4.84 20.97 2.85
C GLY A 19 -3.31 20.82 3.00
N VAL A 20 -2.87 19.90 3.86
CA VAL A 20 -1.45 19.63 4.13
C VAL A 20 -1.19 18.13 4.24
N GLY A 21 -0.07 17.66 3.69
CA GLY A 21 0.35 16.26 3.82
C GLY A 21 0.99 15.97 5.17
N ILE A 22 0.92 14.72 5.63
CA ILE A 22 1.53 14.28 6.91
C ILE A 22 3.04 14.58 6.94
N ALA A 23 3.71 14.42 5.79
CA ALA A 23 5.11 14.69 5.57
C ALA A 23 5.27 15.74 4.46
N PHE A 24 4.70 16.93 4.65
CA PHE A 24 4.68 18.03 3.66
C PHE A 24 6.05 18.54 3.19
N HIS A 25 7.16 18.18 3.86
CA HIS A 25 8.53 18.46 3.40
C HIS A 25 9.20 17.28 2.67
N SER A 26 8.50 16.15 2.51
CA SER A 26 9.03 14.98 1.80
C SER A 26 8.96 15.16 0.28
N LYS A 27 9.76 14.39 -0.45
CA LYS A 27 9.61 14.26 -1.91
C LYS A 27 8.60 13.17 -2.21
N ILE A 28 7.74 13.41 -3.19
CA ILE A 28 6.71 12.46 -3.64
C ILE A 28 6.83 12.19 -5.13
N GLY A 29 6.58 10.95 -5.52
CA GLY A 29 6.55 10.50 -6.91
C GLY A 29 5.43 9.47 -7.10
N GLY A 30 5.19 9.06 -8.35
CA GLY A 30 4.15 8.09 -8.67
C GLY A 30 4.59 7.10 -9.73
N VAL A 31 4.34 5.80 -9.48
CA VAL A 31 4.48 4.73 -10.46
C VAL A 31 3.08 4.37 -10.98
N ARG A 32 2.81 4.68 -12.25
CA ARG A 32 1.52 4.36 -12.89
C ARG A 32 1.51 2.90 -13.34
N LEU A 33 0.93 2.04 -12.51
CA LEU A 33 0.83 0.59 -12.77
C LEU A 33 -0.60 0.16 -13.15
N LEU A 34 -1.62 0.73 -12.50
CA LEU A 34 -2.98 0.17 -12.45
C LEU A 34 -3.92 0.64 -13.56
N ASP A 35 -3.40 1.28 -14.61
CA ASP A 35 -4.21 1.83 -15.71
C ASP A 35 -4.30 0.86 -16.89
N GLY A 36 -4.62 -0.41 -16.61
CA GLY A 36 -4.71 -1.45 -17.62
C GLY A 36 -4.39 -2.84 -17.08
N TYR A 37 -4.09 -3.76 -17.99
CA TYR A 37 -3.68 -5.12 -17.63
C TYR A 37 -2.33 -5.10 -16.91
N VAL A 38 -2.29 -5.71 -15.73
CA VAL A 38 -1.10 -5.78 -14.87
C VAL A 38 -0.54 -7.20 -14.89
N THR A 39 0.75 -7.32 -15.17
CA THR A 39 1.47 -8.59 -15.12
C THR A 39 2.38 -8.66 -13.90
N ASP A 40 2.75 -9.88 -13.47
CA ASP A 40 3.74 -10.11 -12.42
C ASP A 40 5.09 -9.39 -12.70
N ALA A 41 5.49 -9.28 -13.96
CA ALA A 41 6.71 -8.55 -14.33
C ALA A 41 6.58 -7.04 -14.13
N MET A 42 5.40 -6.48 -14.41
CA MET A 42 5.11 -5.05 -14.22
C MET A 42 5.06 -4.69 -12.73
N GLU A 43 4.41 -5.52 -11.90
CA GLU A 43 4.43 -5.36 -10.44
C GLU A 43 5.85 -5.44 -9.87
N ALA A 44 6.62 -6.45 -10.27
CA ALA A 44 7.99 -6.61 -9.83
C ALA A 44 8.87 -5.41 -10.21
N THR A 45 8.68 -4.87 -11.42
CA THR A 45 9.40 -3.68 -11.90
C THR A 45 9.00 -2.45 -11.10
N ALA A 46 7.70 -2.26 -10.85
CA ALA A 46 7.20 -1.14 -10.06
C ALA A 46 7.78 -1.14 -8.63
N LEU A 47 7.81 -2.30 -7.98
CA LEU A 47 8.33 -2.46 -6.60
C LEU A 47 9.87 -2.49 -6.51
N THR A 48 10.56 -2.44 -7.64
CA THR A 48 12.03 -2.32 -7.68
C THR A 48 12.54 -1.03 -8.32
N TYR A 49 11.63 -0.17 -8.78
CA TYR A 49 11.97 1.05 -9.48
C TYR A 49 12.73 2.01 -8.58
N ASN A 50 13.99 2.30 -8.91
CA ASN A 50 14.82 3.28 -8.21
C ASN A 50 14.94 3.03 -6.68
N ASN A 51 15.11 1.76 -6.29
CA ASN A 51 15.14 1.30 -4.90
C ASN A 51 16.20 1.93 -3.98
N ASP A 52 17.25 2.55 -4.52
CA ASP A 52 18.27 3.25 -3.73
C ASP A 52 17.94 4.72 -3.48
N TYR A 53 16.99 5.26 -4.25
CA TYR A 53 16.47 6.61 -4.09
C TYR A 53 15.13 6.64 -3.34
N ILE A 54 14.25 5.68 -3.61
CA ILE A 54 12.92 5.61 -2.99
C ILE A 54 13.01 4.88 -1.66
N ASP A 55 12.61 5.57 -0.59
CA ASP A 55 12.56 4.99 0.76
C ASP A 55 11.30 4.14 1.01
N ILE A 56 10.14 4.69 0.67
CA ILE A 56 8.84 4.14 1.03
C ILE A 56 7.97 3.98 -0.22
N TYR A 57 7.37 2.80 -0.35
CA TYR A 57 6.35 2.49 -1.35
C TYR A 57 5.01 2.37 -0.64
N SER A 58 4.03 3.19 -1.04
CA SER A 58 2.66 3.13 -0.53
C SER A 58 1.74 2.51 -1.57
N CYS A 59 1.18 1.34 -1.27
CA CYS A 59 0.40 0.54 -2.19
C CYS A 59 -1.00 0.24 -1.63
N SER A 60 -2.02 0.41 -2.47
CA SER A 60 -3.42 0.15 -2.13
C SER A 60 -4.10 -0.60 -3.27
N TRP A 61 -3.56 -1.78 -3.56
CA TRP A 61 -3.99 -2.67 -4.64
C TRP A 61 -3.65 -4.11 -4.25
N GLY A 62 -4.35 -5.08 -4.84
CA GLY A 62 -4.21 -6.48 -4.52
C GLY A 62 -5.18 -7.31 -5.38
N PRO A 63 -5.49 -8.54 -4.96
CA PRO A 63 -6.60 -9.32 -5.49
C PRO A 63 -7.93 -8.58 -5.35
N ARG A 64 -8.99 -9.17 -5.89
CA ARG A 64 -10.32 -8.58 -5.80
C ARG A 64 -10.94 -8.85 -4.43
N ASP A 65 -11.26 -7.78 -3.71
CA ASP A 65 -11.94 -7.79 -2.41
C ASP A 65 -13.43 -8.23 -2.54
N ASN A 66 -13.68 -9.53 -2.72
CA ASN A 66 -15.00 -10.09 -2.98
C ASN A 66 -15.42 -11.21 -2.01
N GLY A 67 -14.61 -11.49 -1.00
CA GLY A 67 -14.83 -12.56 -0.02
C GLY A 67 -14.66 -13.97 -0.57
N ARG A 68 -14.06 -14.11 -1.75
CA ARG A 68 -13.95 -15.39 -2.49
C ARG A 68 -12.60 -15.59 -3.17
N THR A 69 -11.85 -14.52 -3.44
CA THR A 69 -10.57 -14.58 -4.13
C THR A 69 -9.44 -14.82 -3.14
N MET A 70 -8.63 -15.85 -3.41
CA MET A 70 -7.36 -16.08 -2.71
C MET A 70 -6.23 -15.99 -3.73
N ALA A 71 -5.44 -14.93 -3.65
CA ALA A 71 -4.35 -14.68 -4.59
C ALA A 71 -3.28 -13.79 -3.94
N GLY A 72 -2.18 -13.57 -4.65
CA GLY A 72 -1.07 -12.79 -4.13
C GLY A 72 0.00 -12.55 -5.19
N PRO A 73 1.14 -11.98 -4.79
CA PRO A 73 2.21 -11.64 -5.72
C PRO A 73 2.70 -12.86 -6.47
N GLY A 74 2.92 -12.72 -7.78
CA GLY A 74 3.55 -13.74 -8.61
C GLY A 74 5.01 -13.98 -8.24
N ARG A 75 5.70 -14.84 -9.01
CA ARG A 75 7.07 -15.26 -8.68
C ARG A 75 8.05 -14.09 -8.72
N LEU A 76 7.93 -13.21 -9.71
CA LEU A 76 8.81 -12.06 -9.87
C LEU A 76 8.53 -11.03 -8.77
N THR A 77 7.27 -10.79 -8.45
CA THR A 77 6.87 -9.81 -7.44
C THR A 77 7.27 -10.24 -6.03
N ARG A 78 7.15 -11.54 -5.68
CA ARG A 78 7.72 -12.07 -4.43
C ARG A 78 9.24 -11.88 -4.35
N LYS A 79 9.95 -12.06 -5.47
CA LYS A 79 11.40 -11.81 -5.54
C LYS A 79 11.70 -10.32 -5.40
N ALA A 80 10.91 -9.44 -6.00
CA ALA A 80 11.02 -7.99 -5.89
C ALA A 80 10.88 -7.53 -4.44
N LEU A 81 9.80 -7.92 -3.74
CA LEU A 81 9.59 -7.58 -2.32
C LEU A 81 10.77 -8.02 -1.44
N ARG A 82 11.23 -9.27 -1.61
CA ARG A 82 12.38 -9.80 -0.88
C ARG A 82 13.69 -9.07 -1.22
N MET A 83 13.89 -8.66 -2.46
CA MET A 83 15.08 -7.91 -2.85
C MET A 83 15.03 -6.47 -2.36
N GLY A 84 13.89 -5.79 -2.47
CA GLY A 84 13.68 -4.43 -1.97
C GLY A 84 13.96 -4.34 -0.47
N THR A 85 13.39 -5.24 0.32
CA THR A 85 13.62 -5.29 1.78
C THR A 85 15.05 -5.68 2.19
N LYS A 86 15.84 -6.26 1.29
CA LYS A 86 17.25 -6.63 1.57
C LYS A 86 18.28 -5.64 1.04
N LYS A 87 18.00 -5.01 -0.10
CA LYS A 87 18.99 -4.25 -0.87
C LYS A 87 18.63 -2.78 -1.03
N GLY A 88 17.34 -2.44 -1.03
CA GLY A 88 16.90 -1.06 -1.19
C GLY A 88 17.38 -0.16 -0.06
N ARG A 89 17.34 1.15 -0.29
CA ARG A 89 17.84 2.18 0.63
C ARG A 89 19.28 1.92 1.06
N ASN A 90 20.14 1.59 0.10
CA ASN A 90 21.56 1.28 0.34
C ASN A 90 21.73 0.13 1.35
N GLY A 91 20.96 -0.94 1.21
CA GLY A 91 21.02 -2.14 2.06
C GLY A 91 20.23 -2.08 3.37
N LYS A 92 19.52 -0.97 3.67
CA LYS A 92 18.66 -0.86 4.86
C LYS A 92 17.29 -1.55 4.68
N GLY A 93 16.90 -1.80 3.42
CA GLY A 93 15.62 -2.37 3.05
C GLY A 93 14.56 -1.31 2.76
N SER A 94 13.99 -1.35 1.55
CA SER A 94 12.81 -0.56 1.17
C SER A 94 11.62 -0.87 2.08
N ILE A 95 10.83 0.16 2.37
CA ILE A 95 9.63 0.05 3.21
C ILE A 95 8.42 -0.06 2.30
N PHE A 96 7.67 -1.17 2.38
CA PHE A 96 6.44 -1.36 1.62
C PHE A 96 5.24 -1.25 2.56
N VAL A 97 4.44 -0.21 2.42
CA VAL A 97 3.19 0.00 3.16
C VAL A 97 2.02 -0.45 2.29
N TRP A 98 1.13 -1.26 2.84
CA TRP A 98 0.02 -1.87 2.10
C TRP A 98 -1.32 -1.65 2.80
N ALA A 99 -2.34 -1.23 2.06
CA ALA A 99 -3.70 -1.18 2.58
C ALA A 99 -4.24 -2.61 2.77
N SER A 100 -4.98 -2.86 3.85
CA SER A 100 -5.46 -4.21 4.18
C SER A 100 -6.59 -4.73 3.29
N GLY A 101 -7.32 -3.88 2.58
CA GLY A 101 -8.46 -4.27 1.72
C GLY A 101 -9.79 -3.61 2.11
N ASN A 102 -10.76 -3.67 1.20
CA ASN A 102 -12.07 -3.00 1.28
C ASN A 102 -13.28 -3.96 1.24
N GLY A 103 -13.04 -5.27 1.40
CA GLY A 103 -14.04 -6.34 1.27
C GLY A 103 -14.86 -6.64 2.53
N GLY A 104 -14.80 -5.80 3.57
CA GLY A 104 -15.49 -6.05 4.84
C GLY A 104 -17.00 -6.30 4.73
N MET A 105 -17.69 -5.60 3.81
CA MET A 105 -19.13 -5.77 3.59
C MET A 105 -19.53 -7.11 2.94
N VAL A 106 -18.57 -7.81 2.34
CA VAL A 106 -18.77 -9.13 1.71
C VAL A 106 -18.07 -10.24 2.50
N ASN A 107 -17.71 -9.96 3.76
CA ASN A 107 -16.98 -10.85 4.67
C ASN A 107 -15.64 -11.33 4.09
N ASP A 108 -14.92 -10.44 3.40
CA ASP A 108 -13.54 -10.75 3.00
C ASP A 108 -12.59 -10.71 4.19
N HIS A 109 -11.44 -11.37 4.02
CA HIS A 109 -10.45 -11.54 5.05
C HIS A 109 -9.05 -11.38 4.45
N CYS A 110 -8.33 -10.34 4.84
CA CYS A 110 -7.08 -9.94 4.21
C CYS A 110 -5.93 -10.96 4.29
N GLY A 111 -6.10 -12.02 5.08
CA GLY A 111 -5.22 -13.20 5.03
C GLY A 111 -5.30 -13.98 3.70
N ALA A 112 -6.33 -13.76 2.89
CA ALA A 112 -6.46 -14.30 1.53
C ALA A 112 -5.72 -13.45 0.48
N ASP A 113 -5.25 -12.26 0.86
CA ASP A 113 -4.39 -11.39 0.08
C ASP A 113 -2.91 -11.65 0.42
N GLY A 114 -2.18 -12.22 -0.53
CA GLY A 114 -0.75 -12.52 -0.41
C GLY A 114 0.18 -11.29 -0.40
N TYR A 115 -0.28 -10.10 -0.79
CA TYR A 115 0.46 -8.85 -0.62
C TYR A 115 0.35 -8.39 0.82
N VAL A 116 -0.85 -8.35 1.39
CA VAL A 116 -1.11 -7.94 2.78
C VAL A 116 -0.49 -8.92 3.78
N SER A 117 -0.61 -10.22 3.54
CA SER A 117 -0.04 -11.26 4.41
C SER A 117 1.48 -11.47 4.25
N SER A 118 2.14 -10.69 3.39
CA SER A 118 3.58 -10.77 3.17
C SER A 118 4.36 -10.15 4.32
N ILE A 119 5.32 -10.90 4.88
CA ILE A 119 6.26 -10.39 5.91
C ILE A 119 7.14 -9.21 5.44
N TYR A 120 7.18 -8.95 4.13
CA TYR A 120 7.93 -7.85 3.54
C TYR A 120 7.13 -6.55 3.45
N THR A 121 5.86 -6.58 3.86
CA THR A 121 4.95 -5.43 3.83
C THR A 121 4.48 -5.07 5.22
N ILE A 122 4.14 -3.80 5.40
CA ILE A 122 3.48 -3.26 6.59
C ILE A 122 2.02 -3.07 6.24
N ALA A 123 1.19 -4.01 6.69
CA ALA A 123 -0.26 -4.00 6.46
C ALA A 123 -0.94 -3.00 7.40
N ILE A 124 -1.68 -2.05 6.83
CA ILE A 124 -2.39 -0.99 7.53
C ILE A 124 -3.90 -1.12 7.28
N GLY A 125 -4.67 -1.27 8.36
CA GLY A 125 -6.12 -1.23 8.33
C GLY A 125 -6.69 0.18 8.49
N ALA A 126 -8.01 0.28 8.44
CA ALA A 126 -8.72 1.55 8.48
C ALA A 126 -9.63 1.67 9.72
N ALA A 127 -9.55 2.82 10.38
CA ALA A 127 -10.45 3.24 11.43
C ALA A 127 -11.22 4.49 11.00
N SER A 128 -12.50 4.55 11.36
CA SER A 128 -13.33 5.75 11.21
C SER A 128 -12.87 6.88 12.14
N HIS A 129 -13.33 8.10 11.86
CA HIS A 129 -13.10 9.27 12.73
C HIS A 129 -13.69 9.13 14.14
N HIS A 130 -14.56 8.15 14.37
CA HIS A 130 -15.07 7.79 15.70
C HIS A 130 -14.19 6.75 16.44
N GLY A 131 -13.06 6.33 15.85
CA GLY A 131 -12.20 5.29 16.42
C GLY A 131 -12.76 3.87 16.29
N LEU A 132 -13.81 3.68 15.47
CA LEU A 132 -14.41 2.37 15.20
C LEU A 132 -13.84 1.77 13.91
N PRO A 133 -13.81 0.43 13.76
CA PRO A 133 -13.42 -0.20 12.50
C PRO A 133 -14.21 0.36 11.30
N ALA A 134 -13.53 0.63 10.19
CA ALA A 134 -14.21 1.05 8.96
C ALA A 134 -15.10 -0.09 8.44
N PHE A 135 -16.30 0.24 7.93
CA PHE A 135 -17.27 -0.76 7.46
C PHE A 135 -16.75 -1.63 6.30
N PHE A 136 -15.82 -1.10 5.52
CA PHE A 136 -15.16 -1.80 4.43
C PHE A 136 -13.89 -2.54 4.86
N GLY A 137 -13.37 -2.29 6.07
CA GLY A 137 -12.10 -2.85 6.51
C GLY A 137 -12.16 -4.37 6.64
N GLU A 138 -11.13 -5.05 6.13
CA GLU A 138 -10.97 -6.49 6.24
C GLU A 138 -10.15 -6.85 7.48
N PRO A 139 -10.58 -7.78 8.34
CA PRO A 139 -9.79 -8.25 9.47
C PRO A 139 -8.82 -9.36 9.03
N CYS A 140 -7.59 -9.36 9.57
CA CYS A 140 -6.70 -10.54 9.56
C CYS A 140 -5.52 -10.36 10.54
N PRO A 141 -4.87 -11.46 10.97
CA PRO A 141 -3.69 -11.39 11.85
C PRO A 141 -2.46 -10.69 11.24
N ALA A 142 -2.44 -10.45 9.93
CA ALA A 142 -1.33 -9.79 9.25
C ALA A 142 -1.33 -8.26 9.45
N ILE A 143 -2.46 -7.66 9.84
CA ILE A 143 -2.56 -6.22 10.08
C ILE A 143 -1.64 -5.83 11.24
N MET A 144 -0.74 -4.87 10.99
CA MET A 144 0.21 -4.40 11.98
C MET A 144 -0.31 -3.19 12.76
N ALA A 145 -1.08 -2.32 12.10
CA ALA A 145 -1.65 -1.11 12.69
C ALA A 145 -2.88 -0.64 11.91
N VAL A 146 -3.57 0.36 12.45
CA VAL A 146 -4.67 1.05 11.76
C VAL A 146 -4.40 2.55 11.74
N THR A 147 -4.90 3.23 10.70
CA THR A 147 -4.92 4.70 10.62
C THR A 147 -6.33 5.19 10.33
N LEU A 148 -6.58 6.49 10.56
CA LEU A 148 -7.81 7.12 10.15
C LEU A 148 -7.95 7.09 8.63
N THR A 149 -9.16 6.79 8.17
CA THR A 149 -9.53 6.86 6.76
C THR A 149 -10.54 8.00 6.54
N GLY A 150 -10.59 8.49 5.31
CA GLY A 150 -11.61 9.45 4.88
C GLY A 150 -13.00 8.82 4.85
N SER A 151 -14.03 9.65 5.00
CA SER A 151 -15.44 9.30 4.82
C SER A 151 -15.78 8.94 3.38
#